data_AF-Q711X5-F1
#
_entry.id   AF-Q711X5-F1
#
_cell.length_a   1.000
_cell.length_b   1.000
_cell.length_c   1.000
_cell.angle_alpha   90.00
_cell.angle_beta   90.00
_cell.angle_gamma   90.00
#
_symmetry.space_group_name_H-M   'P 1'
#
loop_
_entity.id
_entity.type
_entity.pdbx_description
1 polymer ?
#
loop_
_entity_poly.entity_id
_entity_poly.type
_entity_poly.pdbx_seq_one_letter_code
_entity_poly.pdbx_strand_id
1 'polypeptide(L)'
;MRSQVRWKLCWENELQLSDHVELAEFFRRTYGPTGVFNAKPFEGSQSWAGARPEFRAIAYDSSGIAAHMGMLRRFIKIDGADLLVAELGLYGIRR
;
A
#
# COMPACT_ATOMS: atom_id res chain seq x y z
N MET A 1 -23.50 -8.33 -5.16
CA MET A 1 -22.75 -9.54 -4.73
C MET A 1 -21.40 -9.04 -4.20
N ARG A 2 -21.02 -9.32 -2.95
CA ARG A 2 -19.69 -8.93 -2.44
C ARG A 2 -18.67 -9.88 -3.06
N SER A 3 -17.58 -9.35 -3.64
CA SER A 3 -16.50 -10.20 -4.15
C SER A 3 -15.90 -11.00 -2.99
N GLN A 4 -15.61 -12.27 -3.22
CA GLN A 4 -14.88 -13.08 -2.27
C GLN A 4 -13.42 -12.60 -2.28
N VAL A 5 -13.02 -11.91 -1.21
CA VAL A 5 -11.65 -11.40 -1.06
C VAL A 5 -10.80 -12.34 -0.23
N ARG A 6 -9.55 -12.52 -0.62
CA ARG A 6 -8.51 -13.21 0.16
C ARG A 6 -7.45 -12.20 0.57
N TRP A 7 -7.13 -12.18 1.86
CA TRP A 7 -6.08 -11.31 2.40
C TRP A 7 -4.73 -12.02 2.42
N LYS A 8 -3.70 -11.31 1.98
CA LYS A 8 -2.28 -11.61 2.19
C LYS A 8 -1.74 -10.56 3.15
N LEU A 9 -1.15 -11.02 4.24
CA LEU A 9 -0.36 -10.21 5.15
C LEU A 9 1.11 -10.58 4.93
N CYS A 10 1.97 -9.61 4.66
CA CYS A 10 3.38 -9.89 4.36
C CYS A 10 4.30 -8.72 4.71
N TRP A 11 5.54 -9.04 5.02
CA TRP A 11 6.62 -8.07 5.13
C TRP A 11 7.06 -7.58 3.74
N GLU A 12 7.61 -6.37 3.67
CA GLU A 12 8.06 -5.77 2.41
C GLU A 12 9.12 -6.64 1.71
N ASN A 13 10.01 -7.27 2.48
CA ASN A 13 11.08 -8.12 1.96
C ASN A 13 10.61 -9.51 1.46
N GLU A 14 9.34 -9.86 1.67
CA GLU A 14 8.75 -11.08 1.13
C GLU A 14 8.16 -10.85 -0.28
N LEU A 15 7.99 -9.59 -0.69
CA LEU A 15 7.51 -9.25 -2.02
C LEU A 15 8.58 -9.52 -3.08
N GLN A 16 8.11 -10.02 -4.22
CA GLN A 16 8.91 -10.18 -5.43
C GLN A 16 8.67 -8.99 -6.36
N LEU A 17 9.53 -8.83 -7.38
CA LEU A 17 9.38 -7.76 -8.37
C LEU A 17 7.98 -7.75 -9.01
N SER A 18 7.39 -8.91 -9.27
CA SER A 18 6.03 -9.03 -9.81
C SER A 18 4.97 -8.44 -8.89
N ASP A 19 5.11 -8.62 -7.57
CA ASP A 19 4.19 -8.00 -6.60
C ASP A 19 4.31 -6.47 -6.64
N HIS A 20 5.53 -5.94 -6.75
CA HIS A 20 5.77 -4.49 -6.85
C HIS A 20 5.18 -3.89 -8.14
N VAL A 21 5.27 -4.62 -9.26
CA VAL A 21 4.66 -4.22 -10.54
C VAL A 21 3.14 -4.11 -10.39
N GLU A 22 2.49 -5.15 -9.84
CA GLU A 22 1.02 -5.16 -9.67
C GLU A 22 0.56 -4.08 -8.67
N LEU A 23 1.26 -3.92 -7.54
CA LEU A 23 0.97 -2.87 -6.56
C LEU A 23 1.11 -1.47 -7.15
N ALA A 24 2.18 -1.21 -7.92
CA ALA A 24 2.39 0.07 -8.56
C ALA A 24 1.26 0.37 -9.56
N GLU A 25 0.84 -0.61 -10.37
CA GLU A 25 -0.30 -0.46 -11.26
C GLU A 25 -1.60 -0.19 -10.49
N PHE A 26 -1.85 -0.94 -9.42
CA PHE A 26 -2.98 -0.72 -8.52
C PHE A 26 -3.01 0.71 -7.97
N PHE A 27 -1.89 1.24 -7.49
CA PHE A 27 -1.81 2.61 -6.97
C PHE A 27 -1.99 3.67 -8.05
N ARG A 28 -1.43 3.47 -9.26
CA ARG A 28 -1.67 4.38 -10.39
C ARG A 28 -3.15 4.47 -10.74
N ARG A 29 -3.84 3.33 -10.79
CA ARG A 29 -5.28 3.27 -11.09
C ARG A 29 -6.13 3.82 -9.95
N THR A 30 -5.71 3.62 -8.71
CA THR A 30 -6.46 4.05 -7.52
C THR A 30 -6.30 5.55 -7.24
N TYR A 31 -5.09 6.09 -7.34
CA TYR A 31 -4.80 7.49 -7.05
C TYR A 31 -4.81 8.40 -8.28
N GLY A 32 -4.58 7.89 -9.48
CA GLY A 32 -4.61 8.70 -10.72
C GLY A 32 -5.89 9.52 -10.90
N PRO A 33 -7.10 9.00 -10.60
CA PRO A 33 -8.33 9.78 -10.65
C PRO A 33 -8.40 10.97 -9.70
N THR A 34 -7.54 11.02 -8.67
CA THR A 34 -7.44 12.15 -7.71
C THR A 34 -6.46 13.23 -8.17
N GLY A 35 -5.72 12.99 -9.26
CA GLY A 35 -4.74 13.90 -9.84
C GLY A 35 -3.57 13.17 -10.48
N VAL A 36 -3.13 13.62 -11.65
CA VAL A 36 -2.03 12.98 -12.41
C VAL A 36 -0.74 12.90 -11.58
N PHE A 37 -0.47 13.92 -10.75
CA PHE A 37 0.68 13.96 -9.85
C PHE A 37 0.65 12.86 -8.77
N ASN A 38 -0.52 12.32 -8.43
CA ASN A 38 -0.63 11.27 -7.43
C ASN A 38 -0.33 9.88 -8.00
N ALA A 39 -0.37 9.69 -9.32
CA ALA A 39 0.02 8.44 -9.97
C ALA A 39 1.51 8.39 -10.34
N LYS A 40 2.12 9.55 -10.61
CA LYS A 40 3.52 9.67 -11.05
C LYS A 40 4.54 8.96 -10.15
N PRO A 41 4.43 8.98 -8.80
CA PRO A 41 5.40 8.32 -7.93
C PRO A 41 5.49 6.80 -8.13
N PHE A 42 4.49 6.16 -8.72
CA PHE A 42 4.43 4.71 -8.92
C PHE A 42 4.94 4.26 -10.30
N GLU A 43 5.52 5.16 -11.10
CA GLU A 43 6.24 4.79 -12.33
C GLU A 43 7.46 3.92 -12.01
N GLY A 44 7.86 3.04 -12.94
CA GLY A 44 9.01 2.15 -12.73
C GLY A 44 8.84 1.14 -11.60
N SER A 45 7.59 0.74 -11.29
CA SER A 45 7.26 -0.27 -10.27
C SER A 45 7.59 0.15 -8.83
N GLN A 46 7.64 1.46 -8.54
CA GLN A 46 7.95 2.00 -7.22
C GLN A 46 6.73 1.94 -6.27
N SER A 47 6.30 0.74 -5.88
CA SER A 47 5.12 0.55 -5.01
C SER A 47 5.28 1.01 -3.56
N TRP A 48 6.46 1.51 -3.19
CA TRP A 48 6.80 2.09 -1.89
C TRP A 48 6.78 3.63 -1.90
N ALA A 49 6.63 4.25 -3.07
CA ALA A 49 6.73 5.69 -3.21
C ALA A 49 5.72 6.41 -2.30
N GLY A 50 6.20 7.30 -1.45
CA GLY A 50 5.38 8.10 -0.52
C GLY A 50 5.26 7.56 0.91
N ALA A 51 5.34 6.25 1.16
CA ALA A 51 5.16 5.71 2.53
C ALA A 51 6.21 4.69 3.01
N ARG A 52 6.98 4.06 2.11
CA ARG A 52 8.02 3.05 2.42
C ARG A 52 7.57 2.05 3.51
N PRO A 53 6.48 1.29 3.28
CA PRO A 53 5.96 0.36 4.27
C PRO A 53 6.97 -0.76 4.56
N GLU A 54 6.94 -1.26 5.78
CA GLU A 54 7.67 -2.48 6.17
C GLU A 54 6.75 -3.71 6.16
N PHE A 55 5.44 -3.50 6.27
CA PHE A 55 4.42 -4.55 6.30
C PHE A 55 3.20 -4.11 5.49
N ARG A 56 2.54 -5.06 4.84
CA ARG A 56 1.37 -4.80 3.99
C ARG A 56 0.24 -5.77 4.27
N ALA A 57 -0.97 -5.24 4.18
CA ALA A 57 -2.20 -6.01 4.01
C ALA A 57 -2.71 -5.80 2.58
N ILE A 58 -2.82 -6.88 1.82
CA ILE A 58 -3.22 -6.87 0.42
C ILE A 58 -4.43 -7.78 0.24
N ALA A 59 -5.55 -7.23 -0.22
CA ALA A 59 -6.74 -8.00 -0.56
C ALA A 59 -6.75 -8.30 -2.05
N TYR A 60 -6.97 -9.57 -2.39
CA TYR A 60 -7.12 -10.04 -3.76
C TYR A 60 -8.54 -10.56 -3.99
N ASP A 61 -9.07 -10.32 -5.18
CA ASP A 61 -10.21 -11.05 -5.74
C ASP A 61 -9.87 -11.58 -7.15
N SER A 62 -10.87 -12.03 -7.90
CA SER A 62 -10.69 -12.57 -9.26
C SER A 62 -10.05 -11.60 -10.26
N SER A 63 -10.03 -10.30 -9.96
CA SER A 63 -9.52 -9.26 -10.85
C SER A 63 -8.17 -8.70 -10.38
N GLY A 64 -7.51 -9.34 -9.40
CA GLY A 64 -6.23 -8.91 -8.81
C GLY A 64 -6.41 -8.14 -7.51
N ILE A 65 -5.51 -7.20 -7.20
CA ILE A 65 -5.57 -6.40 -5.97
C ILE A 65 -6.87 -5.58 -5.91
N ALA A 66 -7.70 -5.90 -4.93
CA ALA A 66 -8.97 -5.23 -4.61
C ALA A 66 -8.79 -4.11 -3.58
N ALA A 67 -7.87 -4.30 -2.63
CA ALA A 67 -7.53 -3.29 -1.63
C ALA A 67 -6.10 -3.46 -1.11
N HIS A 68 -5.53 -2.39 -0.58
CA HIS A 68 -4.20 -2.39 0.03
C HIS A 68 -4.17 -1.47 1.25
N MET A 69 -3.32 -1.78 2.23
CA MET A 69 -2.87 -0.89 3.30
C MET A 69 -1.42 -1.22 3.66
N GLY A 70 -0.54 -0.20 3.68
CA GLY A 70 0.85 -0.31 4.11
C GLY A 70 1.02 0.22 5.53
N MET A 71 1.95 -0.37 6.27
CA MET A 71 2.28 -0.01 7.64
C MET A 71 3.78 0.24 7.78
N LEU A 72 4.14 1.24 8.59
CA LEU A 72 5.51 1.52 9.01
C LEU A 72 5.54 1.86 10.50
N ARG A 73 6.34 1.14 11.28
CA ARG A 73 6.63 1.51 12.67
C ARG A 73 7.39 2.83 12.73
N ARG A 74 6.91 3.76 13.56
CA ARG A 74 7.58 5.02 13.88
C ARG A 74 7.49 5.31 15.37
N PHE A 75 8.43 6.11 15.86
CA PHE A 75 8.28 6.76 17.16
C PHE A 75 7.81 8.20 16.93
N ILE A 76 6.81 8.62 17.69
CA ILE A 76 6.41 10.02 17.81
C ILE A 76 6.60 10.48 19.24
N LYS A 77 6.81 11.78 19.45
CA LYS A 77 6.95 12.37 20.78
C LYS A 77 5.64 13.03 21.20
N ILE A 78 5.07 12.61 22.32
CA ILE A 78 3.89 13.22 22.95
C ILE A 78 4.25 13.50 24.40
N ASP A 79 4.11 14.77 24.83
CA ASP A 79 4.40 15.22 26.20
C ASP A 79 5.77 14.76 26.74
N GLY A 80 6.78 14.76 25.87
CA GLY A 80 8.16 14.36 26.20
C GLY A 80 8.44 12.85 26.12
N ALA A 81 7.42 12.00 26.06
CA ALA A 81 7.57 10.55 25.93
C ALA A 81 7.64 10.11 24.46
N ASP A 82 8.52 9.15 24.16
CA ASP A 82 8.56 8.49 22.85
C ASP A 82 7.54 7.34 22.81
N LEU A 83 6.63 7.40 21.84
CA LEU A 83 5.55 6.43 21.66
C LEU A 83 5.72 5.68 20.34
N LEU A 84 5.74 4.35 20.41
CA LEU A 84 5.72 3.50 19.24
C LEU A 84 4.31 3.54 18.62
N VAL A 85 4.25 3.88 17.33
CA VAL A 85 3.03 3.90 16.53
C VAL A 85 3.21 3.13 15.23
N ALA A 86 2.08 2.73 14.66
CA ALA A 86 1.99 2.23 13.29
C ALA A 86 1.46 3.35 12.38
N GLU A 87 2.31 3.90 11.53
CA GLU A 87 1.86 4.80 10.47
C GLU A 87 1.23 3.99 9.35
N LEU A 88 0.00 4.34 8.99
CA LEU A 88 -0.73 3.72 7.89
C LEU A 88 -0.67 4.62 6.66
N GLY A 89 -0.29 4.03 5.53
CA GLY A 89 -0.17 4.73 4.26
C GLY A 89 -0.47 3.82 3.09
N LEU A 90 -0.44 4.40 1.89
CA LEU A 90 -0.73 3.68 0.65
C LEU A 90 -2.06 2.89 0.70
N TYR A 91 -3.07 3.38 1.42
CA TYR A 91 -4.35 2.69 1.48
C TYR A 91 -5.21 3.01 0.26
N GLY A 92 -5.88 2.00 -0.27
CA GLY A 92 -6.73 2.18 -1.44
C GLY A 92 -7.68 1.00 -1.62
N ILE A 93 -8.79 1.26 -2.29
CA ILE A 93 -9.76 0.26 -2.71
C ILE A 93 -10.01 0.49 -4.20
N ARG A 94 -9.90 -0.57 -5.00
CA ARG A 94 -10.23 -0.54 -6.43
C ARG A 94 -11.72 -0.28 -6.59
N ARG A 95 -12.08 0.73 -7.40
CA ARG A 95 -13.48 1.06 -7.72
C ARG A 95 -14.11 0.02 -8.64
#